data_AF-A0A075JVF5-F1
#
_entry.id   AF-A0A075JVF5-F1
#
_cell.length_a   1.000
_cell.length_b   1.000
_cell.length_c   1.000
_cell.angle_alpha   90.00
_cell.angle_beta   90.00
_cell.angle_gamma   90.00
#
_symmetry.space_group_name_H-M   'P 1'
#
loop_
_entity.id
_entity.type
_entity.pdbx_description
1 polymer ?
#
loop_
_entity_poly.entity_id
_entity_poly.type
_entity_poly.pdbx_seq_one_letter_code
_entity_poly.pdbx_strand_id
1 'polypeptide(L)'
;MVSFLLFISFLLHILTFIIIFQLIKKINTLQQVQSPSEIMDLFDTYLEEIKAENEYLQKTLNNIPEENKQKNTDEKVSNLPHSDETDQPFYAPHQEMPEDKMVASLQARILQLYQNGYTAEEIAKQLDCGKTEAALVIKLHAKS
;
A
#
# COMPACT_ATOMS: atom_id res chain seq x y z
N MET A 1 -39.36 10.98 55.01
CA MET A 1 -38.36 11.91 54.45
C MET A 1 -37.23 11.17 53.73
N VAL A 2 -36.53 10.24 54.38
CA VAL A 2 -35.42 9.47 53.75
C VAL A 2 -35.87 8.61 52.57
N SER A 3 -37.02 7.93 52.64
CA SER A 3 -37.54 7.10 51.54
C SER A 3 -37.84 7.90 50.27
N PHE A 4 -38.24 9.17 50.41
CA PHE A 4 -38.47 10.07 49.27
C PHE A 4 -37.16 10.45 48.59
N LEU A 5 -36.11 10.70 49.39
CA LEU A 5 -34.77 11.00 48.89
C LEU A 5 -34.16 9.77 48.18
N LEU A 6 -34.38 8.56 48.71
CA LEU A 6 -33.97 7.30 48.06
C LEU A 6 -34.71 7.07 46.73
N PHE A 7 -35.99 7.40 46.66
CA PHE A 7 -36.77 7.29 45.42
C PHE A 7 -36.22 8.21 44.32
N ILE A 8 -35.87 9.45 44.67
CA ILE A 8 -35.28 10.42 43.74
C ILE A 8 -33.89 9.99 43.28
N SER A 9 -33.06 9.46 44.18
CA SER A 9 -31.76 8.90 43.83
C SER A 9 -31.91 7.74 42.83
N PHE A 10 -32.84 6.83 43.08
CA PHE A 10 -33.10 5.70 42.18
C PHE A 10 -33.61 6.17 40.81
N LEU A 11 -34.50 7.17 40.76
CA LEU A 11 -34.99 7.77 39.53
C LEU A 11 -33.86 8.39 38.69
N LEU A 12 -32.92 9.06 39.37
CA LEU A 12 -31.76 9.67 38.73
C LEU A 12 -30.80 8.62 38.17
N HIS A 13 -30.60 7.49 38.87
CA HIS A 13 -29.84 6.36 38.35
C HIS A 13 -30.48 5.76 37.09
N ILE A 14 -31.80 5.57 37.05
CA ILE A 14 -32.49 5.11 35.84
C ILE A 14 -32.23 6.06 34.67
N LEU A 15 -32.31 7.37 34.90
CA LEU A 15 -32.02 8.36 33.87
C LEU A 15 -30.57 8.28 33.37
N THR A 16 -29.61 8.08 34.27
CA THR A 16 -28.21 7.89 33.86
C THR A 16 -28.01 6.64 33.01
N PHE A 17 -28.69 5.54 33.33
CA PHE A 17 -28.61 4.31 32.52
C PHE A 17 -29.19 4.51 31.12
N ILE A 18 -30.28 5.28 30.99
CA ILE A 18 -30.86 5.64 29.69
C ILE A 18 -29.85 6.45 28.86
N ILE A 19 -29.18 7.43 29.47
CA ILE A 19 -28.16 8.24 28.79
C ILE A 19 -26.98 7.37 28.36
N ILE A 20 -26.48 6.50 29.24
CA ILE A 20 -25.38 5.57 28.93
C ILE A 20 -25.75 4.64 27.79
N PHE A 21 -26.96 4.08 27.80
CA PHE A 21 -27.44 3.20 26.74
C PHE A 21 -27.50 3.91 25.38
N GLN A 22 -28.00 5.15 25.35
CA GLN A 22 -27.99 5.94 24.12
C GLN A 22 -26.58 6.24 23.63
N LEU A 23 -25.64 6.50 24.54
CA LEU A 23 -24.25 6.78 24.19
C LEU A 23 -23.56 5.56 23.58
N ILE A 24 -23.76 4.37 24.18
CA ILE A 24 -23.24 3.10 23.66
C ILE A 24 -23.79 2.83 22.26
N LYS A 25 -25.09 3.04 22.04
CA LYS A 25 -25.71 2.87 20.72
C LYS A 25 -25.05 3.77 19.66
N LYS A 26 -24.84 5.05 19.98
CA LYS A 26 -24.18 6.01 19.08
C LYS A 26 -22.73 5.62 18.77
N ILE A 27 -21.98 5.14 19.77
CA ILE A 27 -20.60 4.67 19.61
C ILE A 27 -20.53 3.44 18.68
N ASN A 28 -21.43 2.47 18.88
CA ASN A 28 -21.47 1.27 18.04
C ASN A 28 -21.81 1.60 16.58
N THR A 29 -22.71 2.55 16.32
CA THR A 29 -23.00 2.99 14.94
C THR A 29 -21.79 3.64 14.27
N LEU A 30 -20.97 4.39 15.01
CA LEU A 30 -19.75 5.00 14.47
C LEU A 30 -18.65 3.95 14.20
N GLN A 31 -18.55 2.88 14.99
CA GLN A 31 -17.66 1.76 14.69
C GLN A 31 -18.12 0.93 13.49
N GLN A 32 -19.42 0.86 13.22
CA GLN A 32 -19.97 0.08 12.10
C GLN A 32 -19.65 0.69 10.72
N VAL A 33 -19.49 2.01 10.62
CA VAL A 33 -19.01 2.69 9.40
C VAL A 33 -17.56 2.31 9.06
N GLN A 34 -16.85 1.71 10.00
CA GLN A 34 -15.50 1.17 9.85
C GLN A 34 -15.50 -0.34 9.63
N SER A 35 -16.61 -0.92 9.18
CA SER A 35 -16.65 -2.35 8.86
C SER A 35 -15.59 -2.63 7.77
N PRO A 36 -14.60 -3.48 8.06
CA PRO A 36 -13.55 -3.79 7.09
C PRO A 36 -14.13 -4.48 5.85
N SER A 37 -15.34 -5.03 5.94
CA SER A 37 -16.02 -5.71 4.83
C SER A 37 -16.35 -4.77 3.67
N GLU A 38 -16.99 -3.62 3.91
CA GLU A 38 -17.34 -2.69 2.81
C GLU A 38 -16.09 -2.13 2.13
N ILE A 39 -15.03 -1.92 2.92
CA ILE A 39 -13.73 -1.49 2.41
C ILE A 39 -13.05 -2.62 1.63
N MET A 40 -13.13 -3.87 2.11
CA MET A 40 -12.58 -5.05 1.44
C MET A 40 -13.28 -5.33 0.10
N ASP A 41 -14.61 -5.24 0.06
CA ASP A 41 -15.40 -5.42 -1.16
C ASP A 41 -15.04 -4.36 -2.22
N LEU A 42 -14.82 -3.12 -1.77
CA LEU A 42 -14.32 -2.04 -2.63
C LEU A 42 -12.90 -2.36 -3.13
N PHE A 43 -12.00 -2.82 -2.27
CA PHE A 43 -10.65 -3.23 -2.66
C PHE A 43 -10.66 -4.37 -3.67
N ASP A 44 -11.52 -5.38 -3.50
CA ASP A 44 -11.65 -6.51 -4.43
C ASP A 44 -12.12 -6.02 -5.80
N THR A 45 -13.08 -5.10 -5.82
CA THR A 45 -13.56 -4.47 -7.06
C THR A 45 -12.43 -3.71 -7.78
N TYR A 46 -11.64 -2.92 -7.05
CA TYR A 46 -10.49 -2.21 -7.62
C TYR A 46 -9.40 -3.15 -8.12
N LEU A 47 -9.11 -4.23 -7.39
CA LEU A 47 -8.12 -5.23 -7.81
C LEU A 47 -8.53 -5.94 -9.10
N GLU A 48 -9.83 -6.23 -9.25
CA GLU A 48 -10.37 -6.81 -10.47
C GLU A 48 -10.24 -5.85 -11.66
N GLU A 49 -10.57 -4.58 -11.48
CA GLU A 49 -10.45 -3.55 -12.52
C GLU A 49 -8.99 -3.36 -12.98
N ILE A 50 -8.06 -3.26 -12.03
CA ILE A 50 -6.61 -3.15 -12.33
C ILE A 50 -6.11 -4.39 -13.07
N LYS A 51 -6.55 -5.59 -12.68
CA LYS A 51 -6.17 -6.84 -13.36
C LYS A 51 -6.69 -6.86 -14.79
N ALA A 52 -7.94 -6.45 -15.02
CA ALA A 52 -8.54 -6.40 -16.34
C ALA A 52 -7.82 -5.41 -17.25
N GLU A 53 -7.47 -4.24 -16.74
CA GLU A 53 -6.73 -3.22 -17.49
C GLU A 53 -5.31 -3.68 -17.84
N ASN A 54 -4.62 -4.35 -16.91
CA ASN A 54 -3.32 -4.96 -17.19
C ASN A 54 -3.38 -6.00 -18.32
N GLU A 55 -4.42 -6.83 -18.34
CA GLU A 55 -4.62 -7.82 -19.42
C GLU A 55 -4.87 -7.13 -20.77
N TYR A 56 -5.65 -6.05 -20.77
CA TYR A 56 -5.91 -5.24 -21.96
C TYR A 56 -4.63 -4.57 -22.51
N LEU A 57 -3.80 -4.01 -21.63
CA LEU A 57 -2.52 -3.40 -22.00
C LEU A 57 -1.55 -4.42 -22.58
N GLN A 58 -1.41 -5.59 -21.95
CA GLN A 58 -0.56 -6.68 -22.44
C GLN A 58 -0.98 -7.15 -23.84
N LYS A 59 -2.29 -7.26 -24.08
CA LYS A 59 -2.82 -7.60 -25.41
C LYS A 59 -2.49 -6.52 -26.43
N THR A 60 -2.60 -5.25 -26.07
CA THR A 60 -2.32 -4.12 -26.97
C THR A 60 -0.84 -4.07 -27.36
N LEU A 61 0.07 -4.27 -26.39
CA LEU A 61 1.52 -4.26 -26.63
C LEU A 61 2.00 -5.48 -27.43
N ASN A 62 1.48 -6.67 -27.15
CA ASN A 62 1.85 -7.89 -27.89
C ASN A 62 1.32 -7.92 -29.33
N ASN A 63 0.31 -7.11 -29.64
CA ASN A 63 -0.27 -7.01 -30.99
C ASN A 63 0.40 -5.93 -31.86
N ILE A 64 1.48 -5.27 -31.40
CA ILE A 64 2.27 -4.35 -32.23
C ILE A 64 3.19 -5.19 -33.13
N PRO A 65 3.01 -5.19 -34.47
CA PRO A 65 3.84 -5.99 -35.37
C PRO A 65 5.28 -5.46 -35.41
N GLU A 66 6.25 -6.35 -35.20
CA GLU A 66 7.69 -6.12 -35.41
C GLU A 66 7.98 -5.87 -36.90
N GLU A 67 7.77 -4.64 -37.39
CA GLU A 67 8.14 -4.25 -38.78
C GLU A 67 9.32 -3.26 -38.83
N ASN A 68 10.22 -3.26 -37.83
CA ASN A 68 11.42 -2.42 -37.94
C ASN A 68 12.65 -2.89 -37.14
N LYS A 69 13.08 -4.13 -37.34
CA LYS A 69 14.42 -4.60 -36.95
C LYS A 69 15.17 -5.23 -38.13
N GLN A 70 15.52 -4.42 -39.12
CA GLN A 70 16.62 -4.79 -40.03
C GLN A 70 17.24 -3.56 -40.69
N LYS A 71 18.39 -3.09 -40.18
CA LYS A 71 19.49 -2.64 -41.04
C LYS A 71 20.81 -2.47 -40.30
N ASN A 72 21.83 -3.06 -40.92
CA ASN A 72 23.28 -2.92 -40.73
C ASN A 72 23.91 -3.87 -39.70
N THR A 73 24.38 -5.04 -40.18
CA THR A 73 25.81 -5.26 -40.46
C THR A 73 25.96 -6.67 -41.06
N ASP A 74 26.07 -6.75 -42.39
CA ASP A 74 26.55 -7.95 -43.09
C ASP A 74 27.81 -7.55 -43.86
N GLU A 75 28.97 -7.79 -43.26
CA GLU A 75 30.22 -8.00 -43.99
C GLU A 75 30.81 -9.32 -43.50
N LYS A 76 30.65 -10.37 -44.32
CA LYS A 76 31.18 -11.71 -44.08
C LYS A 76 32.27 -11.99 -45.11
N VAL A 77 33.53 -12.01 -44.67
CA VAL A 77 34.58 -12.88 -45.23
C VAL A 77 35.42 -13.38 -44.04
N SER A 78 34.99 -14.50 -43.45
CA SER A 78 35.62 -15.82 -43.59
C SER A 78 36.83 -16.03 -42.67
N ASN A 79 36.60 -16.72 -41.54
CA ASN A 79 37.15 -18.06 -41.29
C ASN A 79 36.68 -18.55 -39.89
N LEU A 80 35.96 -19.67 -39.87
CA LEU A 80 35.76 -20.58 -38.73
C LEU A 80 36.36 -21.94 -39.17
N PRO A 81 36.83 -22.86 -38.30
CA PRO A 81 35.97 -23.42 -37.24
C PRO A 81 36.60 -23.98 -35.95
N HIS A 82 35.76 -23.99 -34.91
CA HIS A 82 35.70 -24.90 -33.75
C HIS A 82 36.83 -24.80 -32.71
N SER A 83 36.62 -24.87 -31.40
CA SER A 83 35.47 -25.18 -30.53
C SER A 83 35.99 -25.00 -29.11
N ASP A 84 35.32 -24.21 -28.26
CA ASP A 84 35.67 -24.13 -26.83
C ASP A 84 34.43 -24.30 -25.95
N GLU A 85 34.46 -25.37 -25.17
CA GLU A 85 33.65 -25.59 -23.97
C GLU A 85 34.35 -24.92 -22.77
N THR A 86 33.55 -24.17 -22.00
CA THR A 86 33.63 -23.90 -20.54
C THR A 86 34.81 -23.09 -19.95
N ASP A 87 34.45 -21.95 -19.34
CA ASP A 87 34.83 -21.49 -17.98
C ASP A 87 35.17 -19.98 -17.90
N GLN A 88 34.15 -19.17 -17.59
CA GLN A 88 34.31 -17.87 -16.92
C GLN A 88 33.09 -17.60 -16.00
N PRO A 89 33.27 -16.83 -14.92
CA PRO A 89 32.77 -17.15 -13.60
C PRO A 89 31.39 -16.55 -13.31
N PHE A 90 30.70 -17.23 -12.40
CA PHE A 90 29.52 -16.77 -11.70
C PHE A 90 29.72 -15.36 -11.09
N TYR A 91 28.94 -14.40 -11.55
CA TYR A 91 28.35 -13.34 -10.72
C TYR A 91 27.04 -12.92 -11.37
N ALA A 92 25.92 -13.20 -10.73
CA ALA A 92 24.60 -12.77 -11.17
C ALA A 92 24.38 -11.28 -10.88
N PRO A 93 23.89 -10.48 -11.86
CA PRO A 93 23.21 -9.23 -11.57
C PRO A 93 21.70 -9.36 -11.71
N HIS A 94 21.02 -8.63 -10.84
CA HIS A 94 19.68 -8.84 -10.35
C HIS A 94 18.53 -8.64 -11.34
N GLN A 95 17.44 -9.37 -11.06
CA GLN A 95 16.12 -9.22 -11.65
C GLN A 95 15.47 -7.89 -11.22
N GLU A 96 14.93 -7.13 -12.18
CA GLU A 96 14.06 -5.98 -11.87
C GLU A 96 12.62 -6.30 -12.27
N MET A 97 11.83 -6.68 -11.26
CA MET A 97 10.36 -6.66 -11.26
C MET A 97 9.79 -5.26 -10.97
N PRO A 98 8.53 -5.00 -11.39
CA PRO A 98 8.00 -3.69 -11.79
C PRO A 98 7.41 -2.86 -10.62
N GLU A 99 6.83 -1.72 -11.00
CA GLU A 99 6.48 -0.47 -10.29
C GLU A 99 5.79 -0.51 -8.91
N ASP A 100 5.38 -1.67 -8.39
CA ASP A 100 4.97 -1.84 -6.97
C ASP A 100 6.14 -1.59 -5.99
N LYS A 101 7.37 -1.69 -6.52
CA LYS A 101 8.56 -1.21 -5.81
C LYS A 101 8.49 0.27 -5.45
N MET A 102 7.84 1.13 -6.23
CA MET A 102 8.01 2.58 -6.03
C MET A 102 7.23 3.08 -4.81
N VAL A 103 5.99 2.64 -4.64
CA VAL A 103 5.16 2.98 -3.48
C VAL A 103 5.71 2.30 -2.24
N ALA A 104 5.93 0.98 -2.28
CA ALA A 104 6.60 0.24 -1.21
C ALA A 104 7.97 0.85 -0.85
N SER A 105 8.72 1.36 -1.84
CA SER A 105 9.97 2.09 -1.58
C SER A 105 9.71 3.40 -0.85
N LEU A 106 8.64 4.13 -1.15
CA LEU A 106 8.33 5.39 -0.47
C LEU A 106 8.00 5.16 1.00
N GLN A 107 7.15 4.18 1.32
CA GLN A 107 6.90 3.85 2.74
C GLN A 107 8.15 3.30 3.44
N ALA A 108 8.90 2.42 2.78
CA ALA A 108 10.15 1.88 3.33
C ALA A 108 11.19 2.99 3.59
N ARG A 109 11.28 4.00 2.72
CA ARG A 109 12.20 5.14 2.82
C ARG A 109 11.77 6.12 3.91
N ILE A 110 10.46 6.34 4.08
CA ILE A 110 9.89 7.08 5.22
C ILE A 110 10.28 6.39 6.54
N LEU A 111 10.12 5.06 6.63
CA LEU A 111 10.46 4.27 7.81
C LEU A 111 11.96 4.29 8.13
N GLN A 112 12.82 4.13 7.11
CA GLN A 112 14.28 4.16 7.28
C GLN A 112 14.76 5.50 7.82
N LEU A 113 14.27 6.62 7.27
CA LEU A 113 14.63 7.96 7.75
C LEU A 113 14.11 8.19 9.17
N TYR A 114 12.90 7.71 9.50
CA TYR A 114 12.38 7.81 10.86
C TYR A 114 13.23 7.02 11.88
N GLN A 115 13.69 5.82 11.52
CA GLN A 115 14.60 5.02 12.36
C GLN A 115 15.97 5.70 12.58
N ASN A 116 16.43 6.49 11.61
CA ASN A 116 17.65 7.29 11.73
C ASN A 116 17.46 8.58 12.56
N GLY A 117 16.28 8.80 13.15
CA GLY A 117 15.98 9.90 14.06
C GLY A 117 15.45 11.17 13.40
N TYR A 118 15.14 11.15 12.11
CA TYR A 118 14.55 12.29 11.41
C TYR A 118 13.08 12.50 11.77
N THR A 119 12.65 13.75 11.79
CA THR A 119 11.26 14.14 12.08
C THR A 119 10.37 14.00 10.84
N ALA A 120 9.06 13.84 11.05
CA ALA A 120 8.09 13.71 9.95
C ALA A 120 8.11 14.89 8.96
N GLU A 121 8.46 16.09 9.41
CA GLU A 121 8.56 17.27 8.54
C GLU A 121 9.82 17.25 7.66
N GLU A 122 10.95 16.77 8.19
CA GLU A 122 12.19 16.62 7.43
C GLU A 122 12.05 15.53 6.38
N ILE A 123 11.39 14.42 6.74
CA ILE A 123 11.10 13.31 5.83
C ILE A 123 10.20 13.78 4.68
N ALA A 124 9.12 14.51 4.99
CA ALA A 124 8.22 15.08 4.00
C ALA A 124 8.94 16.00 3.00
N LYS A 125 9.86 16.85 3.50
CA LYS A 125 10.65 17.76 2.66
C LYS A 125 11.68 17.02 1.80
N GLN A 126 12.24 15.92 2.30
CA GLN A 126 13.28 15.16 1.61
C GLN A 126 12.73 14.18 0.57
N LEU A 127 11.50 13.69 0.76
CA LEU A 127 10.81 12.77 -0.15
C LEU A 127 9.73 13.43 -1.02
N ASP A 128 9.62 14.77 -0.94
CA ASP A 128 8.60 15.56 -1.63
C ASP A 128 7.17 15.01 -1.43
N CYS A 129 6.88 14.58 -0.20
CA CYS A 129 5.59 13.99 0.18
C CYS A 129 4.88 14.82 1.24
N GLY A 130 3.58 14.61 1.43
CA GLY A 130 2.79 15.39 2.38
C GLY A 130 3.26 15.18 3.83
N LYS A 131 3.36 16.24 4.63
CA LYS A 131 3.65 16.13 6.09
C LYS A 131 2.69 15.17 6.80
N THR A 132 1.43 15.20 6.38
CA THR A 132 0.37 14.33 6.91
C THR A 132 0.56 12.88 6.48
N GLU A 133 1.04 12.64 5.26
CA GLU A 133 1.29 11.31 4.70
C GLU A 133 2.47 10.64 5.39
N ALA A 134 3.59 11.36 5.56
CA ALA A 134 4.74 10.88 6.31
C ALA A 134 4.35 10.52 7.76
N ALA A 135 3.58 11.39 8.43
CA ALA A 135 3.10 11.14 9.80
C ALA A 135 2.14 9.95 9.89
N LEU A 136 1.31 9.73 8.87
CA LEU A 136 0.37 8.61 8.81
C LEU A 136 1.12 7.27 8.68
N VAL A 137 2.10 7.20 7.78
CA VAL A 137 2.93 6.00 7.56
C VAL A 137 3.69 5.63 8.85
N ILE A 138 4.29 6.62 9.52
CA ILE A 138 5.00 6.40 10.78
C ILE A 138 4.05 5.87 11.87
N LYS A 139 2.86 6.47 12.03
CA LYS A 139 1.87 6.05 13.04
C LYS A 139 1.30 4.65 12.80
N LEU A 140 1.12 4.26 11.54
CA LEU A 140 0.61 2.94 11.18
C LEU A 140 1.57 1.83 11.61
N HIS A 141 2.88 2.05 11.43
CA HIS A 141 3.92 1.09 11.78
C HIS A 141 4.37 1.13 13.25
N ALA A 142 4.32 2.28 13.91
CA ALA A 142 4.69 2.39 15.33
C ALA A 142 3.72 1.69 16.30
N LYS A 143 2.57 1.21 15.80
CA LYS A 143 1.53 0.54 16.60
C LYS A 143 1.43 -0.99 16.36
N SER A 144 2.38 -1.58 15.63
CA SER A 144 2.54 -3.04 15.54
C SER A 144 3.47 -3.57 16.61
#